data_AF-A0A6P1KE12-F1
#
_entry.id   AF-A0A6P1KE12-F1
#
_cell.length_a   1.000
_cell.length_b   1.000
_cell.length_c   1.000
_cell.angle_alpha   90.00
_cell.angle_beta   90.00
_cell.angle_gamma   90.00
#
_symmetry.space_group_name_H-M   'P 1'
#
loop_
_entity.id
_entity.type
_entity.pdbx_description
1 polymer ?
#
loop_
_entity_poly.entity_id
_entity_poly.type
_entity_poly.pdbx_seq_one_letter_code
_entity_poly.pdbx_strand_id
1 'polypeptide(L)'
;MHKTTHLHKRMNDRGIDNSMILFTLDFGDIEGDKYVINHKAAQRQVKTLKKEVRKFEQLHKKFKNFNVVNLVNKKLEGLQKDYSVAKRICDKKGVVVVCIGDAIITTYNKSSYLSY
;
A
#
# COMPACT_ATOMS: atom_id res chain seq x y z
N MET A 1 5.98 -11.89 10.51
CA MET A 1 6.45 -12.03 9.12
C MET A 1 7.92 -11.67 8.95
N HIS A 2 8.75 -12.69 8.73
CA HIS A 2 10.18 -12.54 8.47
C HIS A 2 10.45 -12.36 6.97
N LYS A 3 11.43 -11.51 6.63
CA LYS A 3 11.85 -11.25 5.25
C LYS A 3 13.03 -12.13 4.88
N THR A 4 12.92 -12.80 3.74
CA THR A 4 14.01 -13.63 3.22
C THR A 4 15.02 -12.78 2.44
N THR A 5 16.26 -13.27 2.31
CA THR A 5 17.28 -12.65 1.45
C THR A 5 16.81 -12.57 -0.01
N HIS A 6 16.06 -13.58 -0.48
CA HIS A 6 15.47 -13.58 -1.81
C HIS A 6 14.51 -12.41 -2.00
N LEU A 7 13.64 -12.14 -1.02
CA LEU A 7 12.72 -11.01 -1.06
C LEU A 7 13.46 -9.68 -1.24
N HIS A 8 14.53 -9.43 -0.47
CA HIS A 8 15.29 -8.18 -0.54
C HIS A 8 15.85 -7.93 -1.96
N LYS A 9 16.40 -8.97 -2.60
CA LYS A 9 16.85 -8.88 -4.00
C LYS A 9 15.69 -8.54 -4.93
N ARG A 10 14.56 -9.23 -4.80
CA ARG A 10 13.39 -9.02 -5.67
C ARG A 10 12.75 -7.64 -5.50
N MET A 11 12.76 -7.10 -4.28
CA MET A 11 12.29 -5.74 -3.98
C MET A 11 13.06 -4.70 -4.79
N ASN A 12 14.40 -4.80 -4.78
CA ASN A 12 15.27 -3.90 -5.53
C ASN A 12 15.05 -4.06 -7.05
N ASP A 13 15.08 -5.29 -7.56
CA ASP A 13 14.95 -5.57 -9.00
C ASP A 13 13.60 -5.09 -9.58
N ARG A 14 12.53 -5.10 -8.78
CA ARG A 14 11.17 -4.74 -9.23
C ARG A 14 10.73 -3.34 -8.77
N GLY A 15 11.59 -2.64 -8.03
CA GLY A 15 11.27 -1.37 -7.40
C GLY A 15 10.02 -1.43 -6.52
N ILE A 16 9.84 -2.53 -5.78
CA ILE A 16 8.75 -2.73 -4.82
C ILE A 16 9.33 -2.58 -3.42
N ASP A 17 8.94 -1.53 -2.70
CA ASP A 17 9.45 -1.28 -1.36
C ASP A 17 8.60 -1.96 -0.27
N ASN A 18 9.06 -1.84 0.97
CA ASN A 18 8.37 -2.46 2.11
C ASN A 18 6.96 -1.91 2.33
N SER A 19 6.74 -0.62 2.05
CA SER A 19 5.42 -0.01 2.25
C SER A 19 4.39 -0.58 1.29
N MET A 20 4.80 -0.90 0.05
CA MET A 20 3.93 -1.60 -0.90
C MET A 20 3.60 -3.02 -0.45
N ILE A 21 4.57 -3.73 0.13
CA ILE A 21 4.37 -5.07 0.67
C ILE A 21 3.33 -5.02 1.80
N LEU A 22 3.57 -4.18 2.81
CA LEU A 22 2.65 -4.02 3.95
C LEU A 22 1.24 -3.62 3.50
N PHE A 23 1.15 -2.64 2.59
CA PHE A 23 -0.14 -2.25 2.02
C PHE A 23 -0.85 -3.40 1.29
N THR A 24 -0.10 -4.26 0.61
CA THR A 24 -0.68 -5.43 -0.07
C THR A 24 -1.13 -6.50 0.93
N LEU A 25 -0.43 -6.66 2.06
CA LEU A 25 -0.87 -7.54 3.15
C LEU A 25 -2.15 -7.03 3.83
N ASP A 26 -2.28 -5.72 4.00
CA ASP A 26 -3.42 -5.09 4.67
C ASP A 26 -4.69 -5.00 3.79
N PHE A 27 -4.52 -4.72 2.49
CA PHE A 27 -5.63 -4.39 1.58
C PHE A 27 -5.77 -5.34 0.38
N GLY A 28 -4.86 -6.30 0.22
CA GLY A 28 -4.90 -7.28 -0.86
C GLY A 28 -5.85 -8.44 -0.58
N ASP A 29 -6.30 -9.09 -1.64
CA ASP A 29 -7.06 -10.33 -1.56
C ASP A 29 -6.11 -11.51 -1.36
N ILE A 30 -6.54 -12.53 -0.61
CA ILE A 30 -5.77 -13.75 -0.40
C ILE A 30 -6.08 -14.74 -1.54
N GLU A 31 -5.06 -15.07 -2.34
CA GLU A 31 -5.09 -16.07 -3.41
C GLU A 31 -4.14 -17.22 -3.02
N GLY A 32 -4.59 -18.16 -2.19
CA GLY A 32 -3.78 -19.29 -1.71
C GLY A 32 -2.63 -18.83 -0.80
N ASP A 33 -1.39 -18.99 -1.26
CA ASP A 33 -0.16 -18.57 -0.58
C ASP A 33 0.23 -17.11 -0.90
N LYS A 34 -0.67 -16.34 -1.52
CA LYS A 34 -0.39 -15.01 -2.05
C LYS A 34 -1.36 -13.97 -1.52
N TYR A 35 -0.82 -12.78 -1.28
CA TYR A 35 -1.59 -11.56 -1.13
C TYR A 35 -1.50 -10.77 -2.42
N VAL A 36 -2.65 -10.45 -3.01
CA VAL A 36 -2.75 -9.85 -4.34
C VAL A 36 -3.57 -8.59 -4.26
N ILE A 37 -2.95 -7.46 -4.61
CA ILE A 37 -3.68 -6.24 -4.92
C ILE A 37 -3.62 -5.99 -6.42
N ASN A 38 -4.74 -6.22 -7.10
CA ASN A 38 -4.83 -5.98 -8.54
C ASN A 38 -4.98 -4.47 -8.84
N HIS A 39 -4.81 -4.09 -10.11
CA HIS A 39 -4.91 -2.70 -10.55
C HIS A 39 -6.26 -2.04 -10.18
N LYS A 40 -7.38 -2.77 -10.33
CA LYS A 40 -8.72 -2.25 -10.03
C LYS A 40 -8.90 -1.99 -8.52
N ALA A 41 -8.40 -2.89 -7.68
CA ALA A 41 -8.39 -2.74 -6.23
C ALA A 41 -7.49 -1.57 -5.81
N ALA A 42 -6.28 -1.46 -6.36
CA ALA A 42 -5.38 -0.34 -6.10
C ALA A 42 -6.00 1.01 -6.50
N GLN A 43 -6.63 1.11 -7.68
CA GLN A 43 -7.36 2.31 -8.09
C GLN A 43 -8.50 2.67 -7.13
N ARG A 44 -9.22 1.66 -6.62
CA ARG A 44 -10.27 1.88 -5.62
C ARG A 44 -9.68 2.46 -4.34
N GLN A 45 -8.58 1.90 -3.84
CA GLN A 45 -7.90 2.41 -2.65
C GLN A 45 -7.39 3.84 -2.84
N VAL A 46 -6.78 4.16 -4.00
CA VAL A 46 -6.39 5.53 -4.33
C VAL A 46 -7.57 6.49 -4.24
N LYS A 47 -8.74 6.13 -4.79
CA LYS A 47 -9.95 6.96 -4.73
C LYS A 47 -10.45 7.13 -3.30
N THR A 48 -10.46 6.06 -2.49
CA THR A 48 -10.89 6.10 -1.09
C THR A 48 -9.98 6.99 -0.25
N LEU A 49 -8.66 6.74 -0.28
CA LEU A 49 -7.67 7.50 0.46
C LEU A 49 -7.67 8.98 0.06
N LYS A 50 -7.83 9.29 -1.23
CA LYS A 50 -7.98 10.69 -1.68
C LYS A 50 -9.18 11.40 -1.05
N LYS A 51 -10.31 10.70 -0.90
CA LYS A 51 -11.50 11.27 -0.25
C LYS A 51 -11.24 11.49 1.24
N GLU A 52 -10.57 10.55 1.90
CA GLU A 52 -10.23 10.67 3.33
C GLU A 52 -9.25 11.81 3.59
N VAL A 53 -8.17 11.90 2.81
CA VAL A 53 -7.22 13.02 2.87
C VAL A 53 -7.97 14.36 2.77
N ARG A 54 -8.86 14.52 1.79
CA ARG A 54 -9.66 15.74 1.62
C ARG A 54 -10.55 16.04 2.83
N LYS A 55 -11.19 15.03 3.42
CA LYS A 55 -12.01 15.20 4.62
C LYS A 55 -11.15 15.68 5.80
N PHE A 56 -9.97 15.10 5.99
CA PHE A 56 -9.06 15.49 7.07
C PHE A 56 -8.41 16.86 6.83
N GLU A 57 -8.15 17.25 5.58
CA GLU A 57 -7.73 18.63 5.24
C GLU A 57 -8.81 19.66 5.61
N GLN A 58 -10.08 19.34 5.36
CA GLN A 58 -11.19 20.20 5.78
C GLN A 58 -11.32 20.25 7.30
N LEU A 59 -11.13 19.11 7.97
CA LEU A 59 -11.14 19.04 9.43
C LEU A 59 -10.01 19.88 10.03
N HIS A 60 -8.81 19.76 9.50
CA HIS A 60 -7.65 20.56 9.91
C HIS A 60 -7.95 22.06 9.81
N LYS A 61 -8.53 22.52 8.69
CA LYS A 61 -8.90 23.94 8.51
C LYS A 61 -9.92 24.42 9.55
N LYS A 62 -10.91 23.57 9.90
CA LYS A 62 -11.94 23.89 10.90
C LYS A 62 -11.38 23.94 12.32
N PHE A 63 -10.47 23.01 12.65
CA PHE A 63 -9.95 22.82 14.00
C PHE A 63 -8.56 23.43 14.22
N LYS A 64 -8.06 24.27 13.30
CA LYS A 64 -6.70 24.83 13.33
C LYS A 64 -6.32 25.56 14.64
N ASN A 65 -7.30 26.10 15.36
CA ASN A 65 -7.11 26.85 16.61
C ASN A 65 -7.40 26.00 17.86
N PHE A 66 -7.60 24.69 17.72
CA PHE A 66 -7.93 23.79 18.82
C PHE A 66 -6.78 22.83 19.09
N ASN A 67 -6.61 22.42 20.34
CA ASN A 67 -5.55 21.48 20.75
C ASN A 67 -5.62 20.13 20.03
N VAL A 68 -6.80 19.73 19.54
CA VAL A 68 -7.02 18.50 18.77
C VAL A 68 -6.32 18.50 17.39
N VAL A 69 -5.88 19.66 16.89
CA VAL A 69 -5.26 19.79 15.56
C VAL A 69 -4.05 18.85 15.37
N ASN A 70 -3.29 18.58 16.43
CA ASN A 70 -2.14 17.69 16.37
C ASN A 70 -2.52 16.24 16.04
N LEU A 71 -3.67 15.76 16.55
CA LEU A 71 -4.18 14.43 16.22
C LEU A 71 -4.66 14.38 14.76
N VAL A 72 -5.31 15.45 14.30
CA VAL A 72 -5.75 15.59 12.90
C VAL A 72 -4.53 15.56 11.96
N ASN A 73 -3.46 16.29 12.30
CA ASN A 73 -2.22 16.31 11.52
C ASN A 73 -1.57 14.93 11.45
N LYS A 74 -1.42 14.26 12.59
CA LYS A 74 -0.83 12.91 12.64
C LYS A 74 -1.61 11.92 11.77
N LYS A 75 -2.95 11.97 11.81
CA LYS A 75 -3.78 11.11 10.96
C LYS A 75 -3.68 11.50 9.48
N LEU A 76 -3.65 12.79 9.18
CA LEU A 76 -3.51 13.30 7.80
C LEU A 76 -2.17 12.88 7.18
N GLU A 77 -1.06 12.95 7.91
CA GLU A 77 0.24 12.47 7.46
C GLU A 77 0.24 10.97 7.14
N GLY A 78 -0.39 10.15 7.99
CA GLY A 78 -0.58 8.73 7.72
C GLY A 78 -1.36 8.48 6.44
N LEU A 79 -2.52 9.14 6.29
CA LEU A 79 -3.35 9.04 5.09
C LEU A 79 -2.64 9.48 3.81
N GLN A 80 -1.80 10.52 3.89
CA GLN A 80 -0.99 10.98 2.75
C GLN A 80 0.08 9.96 2.37
N LYS A 81 0.74 9.33 3.36
CA LYS A 81 1.69 8.22 3.12
C LYS A 81 0.99 7.04 2.45
N ASP A 82 -0.12 6.58 3.02
CA ASP A 82 -0.89 5.46 2.47
C ASP A 82 -1.39 5.76 1.05
N TYR A 83 -1.87 7.00 0.82
CA TYR A 83 -2.28 7.45 -0.51
C TYR A 83 -1.13 7.40 -1.53
N SER A 84 0.07 7.84 -1.13
CA SER A 84 1.27 7.76 -1.99
C SER A 84 1.63 6.32 -2.31
N VAL A 85 1.59 5.41 -1.32
CA VAL A 85 1.83 3.98 -1.53
C VAL A 85 0.81 3.39 -2.51
N ALA A 86 -0.48 3.65 -2.29
CA ALA A 86 -1.55 3.16 -3.16
C ALA A 86 -1.40 3.63 -4.61
N LYS A 87 -0.97 4.89 -4.83
CA LYS A 87 -0.68 5.40 -6.18
C LYS A 87 0.45 4.62 -6.84
N ARG A 88 1.57 4.42 -6.14
CA ARG A 88 2.70 3.69 -6.72
C ARG A 88 2.37 2.22 -7.02
N ILE A 89 1.55 1.57 -6.19
CA ILE A 89 1.02 0.22 -6.49
C ILE A 89 0.12 0.25 -7.73
N CYS A 90 -0.74 1.27 -7.84
CA CYS A 90 -1.59 1.47 -9.00
C CYS A 90 -0.78 1.66 -10.29
N ASP A 91 0.27 2.47 -10.25
CA ASP A 91 1.17 2.72 -11.39
C ASP A 91 1.86 1.42 -11.86
N LYS A 92 2.17 0.51 -10.93
CA LYS A 92 2.70 -0.84 -11.21
C LYS A 92 1.65 -1.85 -11.69
N LYS A 93 0.39 -1.43 -11.87
CA LYS A 93 -0.75 -2.28 -12.24
C LYS A 93 -1.03 -3.41 -11.25
N GLY A 94 -0.72 -3.18 -9.97
CA GLY A 94 -0.93 -4.13 -8.89
C GLY A 94 0.34 -4.88 -8.48
N VAL A 95 0.32 -5.39 -7.25
CA VAL A 95 1.44 -6.07 -6.60
C VAL A 95 0.97 -7.39 -6.01
N VAL A 96 1.85 -8.38 -6.06
CA VAL A 96 1.67 -9.68 -5.43
C VAL A 96 2.78 -9.88 -4.42
N VAL A 97 2.42 -10.39 -3.25
CA VAL A 97 3.34 -10.81 -2.19
C VAL A 97 3.09 -12.28 -1.93
N VAL A 98 4.14 -13.10 -2.00
CA VAL A 98 4.05 -14.56 -1.78
C VAL A 98 4.64 -14.89 -0.42
N CYS A 99 3.90 -15.68 0.35
CA CYS A 99 4.19 -16.00 1.73
C CYS A 99 4.12 -17.50 1.95
N ILE A 100 5.06 -18.06 2.73
CA ILE A 100 5.01 -19.44 3.20
C ILE A 100 5.17 -19.42 4.72
N GLY A 101 4.14 -19.89 5.44
CA GLY A 101 4.07 -19.74 6.89
C GLY A 101 4.18 -18.26 7.29
N ASP A 102 5.11 -17.93 8.18
CA ASP A 102 5.39 -16.55 8.58
C ASP A 102 6.54 -15.90 7.77
N ALA A 103 6.97 -16.48 6.66
CA ALA A 103 8.04 -15.92 5.83
C ALA A 103 7.50 -15.31 4.52
N ILE A 104 7.92 -14.08 4.21
CA ILE A 104 7.68 -13.46 2.90
C ILE A 104 8.83 -13.85 1.97
N ILE A 105 8.49 -14.59 0.92
CA ILE A 105 9.48 -15.17 0.01
C ILE A 105 9.80 -14.22 -1.14
N THR A 106 8.78 -13.67 -1.80
CA THR A 106 8.98 -12.85 -3.00
C THR A 106 7.84 -11.86 -3.19
N THR A 107 8.09 -10.85 -4.02
CA THR A 107 7.08 -9.90 -4.45
C THR A 107 7.25 -9.55 -5.92
N TYR A 108 6.16 -9.33 -6.66
CA TYR A 108 6.18 -8.98 -8.08
C TYR A 108 4.96 -8.17 -8.51
N ASN A 109 5.03 -7.51 -9.67
CA ASN A 109 3.89 -6.79 -10.23
C ASN A 109 2.86 -7.80 -10.76
N LYS A 110 1.56 -7.65 -10.47
CA LYS A 110 0.54 -8.60 -10.95
C LYS A 110 0.52 -8.72 -12.48
N SER A 111 0.87 -7.65 -13.20
CA SER A 111 0.96 -7.66 -14.67
C SER A 111 2.04 -8.62 -15.23
N SER A 112 3.03 -9.02 -14.43
CA SER A 112 4.09 -9.93 -14.87
C SER A 112 3.61 -11.37 -15.11
N TYR A 113 2.38 -11.72 -14.72
CA TYR A 113 1.81 -13.06 -14.98
C TYR A 113 1.16 -13.19 -16.37
N LEU A 114 0.99 -12.10 -17.12
CA LEU A 114 0.36 -12.11 -18.45
C LEU A 114 1.36 -12.29 -19.61
N SER A 115 2.64 -12.48 -19.30
CA SER A 115 3.74 -12.48 -20.28
C SER A 115 4.47 -13.83 -20.41
N TYR A 116 3.85 -14.94 -19.97
CA TYR A 116 4.32 -16.31 -20.19
C TYR A 116 3.24 -17.13 -20.86
#